data_AF-A0A923Z115-F1
#
_entry.id   AF-A0A923Z115-F1
#
_cell.length_a   1.000
_cell.length_b   1.000
_cell.length_c   1.000
_cell.angle_alpha   90.00
_cell.angle_beta   90.00
_cell.angle_gamma   90.00
#
_symmetry.space_group_name_H-M   'P 1'
#
loop_
_entity.id
_entity.type
_entity.pdbx_description
1 polymer ?
#
loop_
_entity_poly.entity_id
_entity_poly.type
_entity_poly.pdbx_seq_one_letter_code
_entity_poly.pdbx_strand_id
1 'polypeptide(L)'
;MSKKQTDSDLRNGSQDRPQAEEHPLQAPGWVLMALEGRAPWELGASLLAMPILRNAPQGDGHPVLIFPGFAAGDITTAVMRAFLKQRGYTAYAWDQGLNLGPRP
;
A
#
# COMPACT_ATOMS: atom_id res chain seq x y z
N MET A 1 28.24 28.80 44.91
CA MET A 1 27.63 29.62 43.83
C MET A 1 28.70 29.83 42.77
N SER A 2 28.55 29.59 41.48
CA SER A 2 27.41 29.21 40.63
C SER A 2 28.01 28.55 39.38
N LYS A 3 27.84 27.23 39.21
CA LYS A 3 28.01 26.57 37.91
C LYS A 3 26.69 26.71 37.17
N LYS A 4 26.57 27.70 36.29
CA LYS A 4 25.45 27.83 35.35
C LYS A 4 25.94 28.50 34.07
N GLN A 5 26.59 27.72 33.21
CA GLN A 5 26.90 28.14 31.83
C GLN A 5 27.08 26.91 30.93
N THR A 6 26.16 25.95 30.96
CA THR A 6 26.16 24.82 30.03
C THR A 6 24.76 24.20 30.03
N ASP A 7 23.81 24.79 29.31
CA ASP A 7 22.50 24.17 29.01
C ASP A 7 21.65 24.96 27.99
N SER A 8 22.12 26.09 27.46
CA SER A 8 21.34 26.90 26.53
C SER A 8 21.38 26.44 25.06
N ASP A 9 22.31 25.55 24.70
CA ASP A 9 22.60 25.23 23.29
C ASP A 9 21.87 23.97 22.77
N LEU A 10 21.03 23.33 23.58
CA LEU A 10 20.29 22.11 23.20
C LEU A 10 18.83 22.37 22.77
N ARG A 11 18.42 23.63 22.56
CA ARG A 11 17.02 24.00 22.24
C ARG A 11 16.76 24.51 20.83
N ASN A 12 17.65 24.28 19.87
CA ASN A 12 17.44 24.77 18.51
C ASN A 12 17.82 23.74 17.43
N GLY A 13 17.07 22.63 17.37
CA GLY A 13 17.27 21.57 16.37
C GLY A 13 15.98 21.07 15.70
N SER A 14 14.86 21.78 15.87
CA SER A 14 13.52 21.30 15.48
C SER A 14 12.88 22.06 14.31
N GLN A 15 13.63 22.90 13.59
CA GLN A 15 13.09 23.68 12.47
C GLN A 15 14.00 23.60 11.25
N ASP A 16 14.00 22.45 10.57
CA ASP A 16 14.42 22.32 9.17
C ASP A 16 13.83 21.02 8.58
N ARG A 17 12.59 20.68 8.95
CA ARG A 17 11.84 19.71 8.17
C ARG A 17 11.31 20.50 6.96
N PRO A 18 11.73 20.21 5.71
CA PRO A 18 11.16 20.89 4.56
C PRO A 18 9.64 20.74 4.67
N GLN A 19 8.93 21.87 4.75
CA GLN A 19 7.48 21.87 4.69
C GLN A 19 7.13 21.26 3.34
N ALA A 20 6.62 20.03 3.35
CA ALA A 20 6.14 19.41 2.13
C ALA A 20 5.09 20.36 1.56
N GLU A 21 5.33 20.91 0.37
CA GLU A 21 4.36 21.78 -0.30
C GLU A 21 3.05 21.01 -0.40
N GLU A 22 2.02 21.48 0.32
CA GLU A 22 0.68 20.90 0.28
C GLU A 22 0.05 21.21 -1.07
N HIS A 23 0.37 20.41 -2.09
CA HIS A 23 -0.36 20.45 -3.34
C HIS A 23 -1.79 19.94 -3.09
N PRO A 24 -2.84 20.75 -3.36
CA PRO A 24 -4.20 20.30 -3.17
C PRO A 24 -4.49 19.10 -4.09
N LEU A 25 -4.76 17.96 -3.46
CA LEU A 25 -5.11 16.72 -4.16
C LEU A 25 -6.47 16.90 -4.83
N GLN A 26 -6.50 16.91 -6.16
CA GLN A 26 -7.74 16.95 -6.94
C GLN A 26 -8.25 15.53 -7.19
N ALA A 27 -9.57 15.34 -7.09
CA ALA A 27 -10.20 14.07 -7.42
C ALA A 27 -10.04 13.75 -8.93
N PRO A 28 -9.92 12.47 -9.32
CA PRO A 28 -9.88 12.08 -10.71
C PRO A 28 -11.15 12.51 -11.46
N GLY A 29 -11.00 12.93 -12.73
CA GLY A 29 -12.14 13.20 -13.60
C GLY A 29 -12.89 11.92 -14.02
N TRP A 30 -14.12 12.08 -14.52
CA TRP A 30 -14.99 10.95 -14.91
C TRP A 30 -14.40 10.01 -15.96
N VAL A 31 -13.60 10.54 -16.91
CA VAL A 31 -12.92 9.71 -17.91
C VAL A 31 -11.92 8.77 -17.24
N LEU A 32 -11.15 9.26 -16.25
CA LEU A 32 -10.22 8.44 -15.49
C LEU A 32 -10.96 7.40 -14.64
N MET A 33 -12.10 7.77 -14.03
CA MET A 33 -12.95 6.83 -13.33
C MET A 33 -13.51 5.73 -14.24
N ALA A 34 -13.92 6.07 -15.47
CA ALA A 34 -14.43 5.10 -16.43
C ALA A 34 -13.37 4.06 -16.83
N LEU A 35 -12.08 4.44 -16.84
CA LEU A 35 -10.99 3.50 -17.12
C LEU A 35 -10.87 2.40 -16.06
N GLU A 36 -11.41 2.56 -14.85
CA GLU A 36 -11.45 1.48 -13.84
C GLU A 36 -12.31 0.28 -14.31
N GLY A 37 -13.20 0.49 -15.30
CA GLY A 37 -13.93 -0.58 -15.96
C GLY A 37 -13.04 -1.61 -16.67
N ARG A 38 -11.74 -1.34 -16.84
CA ARG A 38 -10.77 -2.31 -17.37
C ARG A 38 -10.38 -3.40 -16.37
N ALA A 39 -10.68 -3.22 -15.08
CA ALA A 39 -10.24 -4.13 -14.02
C ALA A 39 -10.62 -5.62 -14.26
N PRO A 40 -11.82 -5.98 -14.76
CA PRO A 40 -12.12 -7.37 -15.10
C PRO A 40 -11.22 -7.93 -16.21
N TRP A 41 -10.79 -7.10 -17.16
CA TRP A 41 -9.89 -7.50 -18.24
C TRP A 41 -8.46 -7.69 -17.76
N GLU A 42 -8.00 -6.82 -16.85
CA GLU A 42 -6.71 -6.98 -16.17
C GLU A 42 -6.69 -8.26 -15.31
N LEU A 43 -7.81 -8.58 -14.64
CA LEU A 43 -7.97 -9.83 -13.91
C LEU A 43 -7.91 -11.04 -14.85
N GLY A 44 -8.64 -10.99 -15.96
CA GLY A 44 -8.60 -12.04 -16.99
C GLY A 44 -7.19 -12.24 -17.56
N ALA A 45 -6.50 -11.16 -17.89
CA ALA A 45 -5.11 -11.19 -18.36
C ALA A 45 -4.17 -11.79 -17.30
N SER A 46 -4.36 -11.45 -16.02
CA SER A 46 -3.57 -12.01 -14.92
C SER A 46 -3.78 -13.53 -14.78
N LEU A 47 -5.01 -14.01 -14.94
CA LEU A 47 -5.32 -15.44 -14.93
C LEU A 47 -4.70 -16.16 -16.13
N LEU A 48 -4.76 -15.57 -17.32
CA LEU A 48 -4.11 -16.11 -18.52
C LEU A 48 -2.58 -16.14 -18.40
N ALA A 49 -2.00 -15.18 -17.67
CA ALA A 49 -0.58 -15.13 -17.39
C ALA A 49 -0.12 -16.14 -16.31
N MET A 50 -1.04 -16.84 -15.62
CA MET A 50 -0.69 -17.76 -14.53
C MET A 50 0.38 -18.80 -14.88
N PRO A 51 0.43 -19.43 -16.07
CA PRO A 51 1.50 -20.36 -16.42
C PRO A 51 2.89 -19.70 -16.38
N ILE A 52 2.98 -18.43 -16.77
CA ILE A 52 4.22 -17.65 -16.72
C ILE A 52 4.55 -17.27 -15.28
N LEU A 53 3.57 -16.78 -14.51
CA LEU A 53 3.73 -16.49 -13.09
C LEU A 53 4.14 -17.74 -12.30
N ARG A 54 3.78 -18.92 -12.78
CA ARG A 54 4.16 -20.19 -12.15
C ARG A 54 5.65 -20.51 -12.25
N ASN A 55 6.41 -19.77 -13.04
CA ASN A 55 7.87 -19.87 -13.08
C ASN A 55 8.56 -18.97 -12.04
N ALA A 56 7.82 -18.12 -11.33
CA ALA A 56 8.38 -17.31 -10.26
C ALA A 56 8.95 -18.20 -9.13
N PRO A 57 10.07 -17.82 -8.50
CA PRO A 57 10.66 -18.56 -7.40
C PRO A 57 9.68 -18.86 -6.27
N GLN A 58 9.96 -19.94 -5.53
CA GLN A 58 9.24 -20.19 -4.29
C GLN A 58 9.61 -19.13 -3.26
N GLY A 59 8.63 -18.74 -2.47
CA GLY A 59 8.81 -17.97 -1.26
C GLY A 59 9.43 -18.83 -0.16
N ASP A 60 9.83 -18.14 0.89
CA ASP A 60 10.55 -18.64 2.05
C ASP A 60 9.68 -18.65 3.32
N GLY A 61 8.36 -18.52 3.15
CA GLY A 61 7.39 -18.52 4.25
C GLY A 61 7.07 -17.14 4.82
N HIS A 62 7.76 -16.07 4.41
CA HIS A 62 7.56 -14.74 5.01
C HIS A 62 6.10 -14.26 4.92
N PRO A 63 5.60 -13.62 5.99
CA PRO A 63 4.25 -13.08 6.03
C PRO A 63 4.11 -11.85 5.12
N VAL A 64 3.02 -11.81 4.34
CA VAL A 64 2.70 -10.71 3.43
C VAL A 64 1.29 -10.24 3.70
N LEU A 65 1.13 -9.00 4.17
CA LEU A 65 -0.18 -8.34 4.25
C LEU A 65 -0.53 -7.74 2.89
N ILE A 66 -1.76 -7.98 2.43
CA ILE A 66 -2.21 -7.49 1.13
C ILE A 66 -3.23 -6.38 1.32
N PHE A 67 -2.84 -5.19 0.87
CA PHE A 67 -3.64 -3.99 0.98
C PHE A 67 -4.56 -3.84 -0.25
N PRO A 68 -5.88 -3.79 -0.09
CA PRO A 68 -6.80 -3.59 -1.20
C PRO A 68 -6.72 -2.15 -1.74
N GLY A 69 -7.13 -1.97 -2.99
CA GLY A 69 -7.27 -0.65 -3.60
C GLY A 69 -8.26 0.24 -2.82
N PHE A 70 -8.27 1.53 -3.15
CA PHE A 70 -9.23 2.46 -2.55
C PHE A 70 -10.68 2.05 -2.88
N ALA A 71 -11.56 2.16 -1.88
CA ALA A 71 -12.94 1.68 -1.90
C ALA A 71 -13.11 0.18 -2.21
N ALA A 72 -12.05 -0.61 -2.15
CA ALA A 72 -12.08 -2.05 -2.36
C ALA A 72 -11.91 -2.84 -1.05
N GLY A 73 -12.39 -4.09 -1.07
CA GLY A 73 -12.24 -5.04 0.04
C GLY A 73 -11.49 -6.30 -0.38
N ASP A 74 -11.37 -7.24 0.54
CA ASP A 74 -10.53 -8.43 0.40
C ASP A 74 -10.88 -9.34 -0.78
N ILE A 75 -12.10 -9.29 -1.31
CA ILE A 75 -12.45 -10.09 -2.48
C ILE A 75 -11.64 -9.69 -3.71
N THR A 76 -11.30 -8.40 -3.84
CA THR A 76 -10.56 -7.85 -4.99
C THR A 76 -9.12 -8.34 -5.06
N THR A 77 -8.54 -8.76 -3.92
CA THR A 77 -7.15 -9.24 -3.85
C THR A 77 -7.05 -10.76 -3.75
N ALA A 78 -8.18 -11.50 -3.82
CA ALA A 78 -8.23 -12.94 -3.61
C ALA A 78 -7.28 -13.74 -4.51
N VAL A 79 -7.22 -13.39 -5.81
CA VAL A 79 -6.32 -14.07 -6.77
C VAL A 79 -4.86 -13.85 -6.41
N MET A 80 -4.48 -12.63 -6.03
CA MET A 80 -3.12 -12.31 -5.60
C MET A 80 -2.73 -13.08 -4.33
N ARG A 81 -3.65 -13.19 -3.35
CA ARG A 81 -3.40 -13.99 -2.14
C ARG A 81 -3.23 -15.46 -2.46
N ALA A 82 -4.07 -16.01 -3.33
CA ALA A 82 -3.99 -17.41 -3.74
C ALA A 82 -2.66 -17.72 -4.43
N PHE A 83 -2.22 -16.83 -5.34
CA PHE A 83 -0.92 -16.95 -6.00
C PHE A 83 0.23 -16.95 -4.99
N LEU A 84 0.28 -15.99 -4.07
CA LEU A 84 1.35 -15.88 -3.07
C LEU A 84 1.37 -17.09 -2.13
N LYS A 85 0.20 -17.59 -1.70
CA LYS A 85 0.11 -18.84 -0.93
C LYS A 85 0.64 -20.04 -1.72
N GLN A 86 0.29 -20.14 -3.00
CA GLN A 86 0.81 -21.21 -3.87
C GLN A 86 2.34 -21.12 -4.04
N ARG A 87 2.92 -19.92 -3.98
CA ARG A 87 4.38 -19.71 -4.02
C ARG A 87 5.09 -20.08 -2.72
N GLY A 88 4.38 -20.28 -1.60
CA GLY A 88 5.00 -20.55 -0.30
C GLY A 88 5.12 -19.34 0.62
N TYR A 89 4.41 -18.23 0.34
CA TYR A 89 4.28 -17.11 1.27
C TYR A 89 3.08 -17.28 2.20
N THR A 90 3.16 -16.67 3.39
CA THR A 90 2.02 -16.58 4.31
C THR A 90 1.24 -15.29 4.01
N ALA A 91 0.32 -15.35 3.04
CA ALA A 91 -0.43 -14.17 2.62
C ALA A 91 -1.70 -13.90 3.47
N TYR A 92 -1.78 -12.71 4.05
CA TYR A 92 -2.88 -12.21 4.86
C TYR A 92 -3.76 -11.21 4.10
N ALA A 93 -5.05 -11.25 4.39
CA ALA A 93 -6.03 -10.27 3.93
C ALA A 93 -5.97 -9.01 4.80
N TRP A 94 -6.63 -7.95 4.37
CA TRP A 94 -6.75 -6.71 5.12
C TRP A 94 -7.69 -6.85 6.32
N ASP A 95 -8.82 -7.55 6.15
CA ASP A 95 -9.78 -7.90 7.20
C ASP A 95 -10.39 -6.72 7.99
N GLN A 96 -10.38 -5.50 7.42
CA GLN A 96 -11.07 -4.33 7.98
C GLN A 96 -12.17 -3.79 7.06
N GLY A 97 -12.70 -4.63 6.17
CA GLY A 97 -13.73 -4.26 5.20
C GLY A 97 -13.17 -3.46 4.03
N LEU A 98 -13.81 -2.34 3.69
CA LEU A 98 -13.36 -1.48 2.60
C LEU A 98 -12.21 -0.57 3.03
N ASN A 99 -11.20 -0.45 2.19
CA ASN A 99 -10.17 0.58 2.33
C ASN A 99 -10.74 1.95 1.93
N LEU A 100 -11.17 2.72 2.93
CA LEU A 100 -11.65 4.10 2.73
C LEU A 100 -10.55 5.15 2.88
N GLY A 101 -9.29 4.73 2.91
CA GLY A 101 -8.16 5.60 3.23
C GLY A 101 -8.13 6.02 4.71
N PRO A 102 -7.28 7.01 5.05
CA PRO A 102 -7.18 7.55 6.39
C PRO A 102 -8.53 8.12 6.85
N ARG A 103 -8.98 7.71 8.05
CA ARG A 103 -10.14 8.31 8.72
C ARG A 103 -9.62 9.29 9.79
N PRO A 104 -10.23 10.48 9.93
CA PRO A 104 -9.86 11.45 10.97
C PRO A 104 -10.17 10.95 12.38
#